data_AF-A0A2J9IP05-F1
#
_entry.id   AF-A0A2J9IP05-F1
#
_cell.length_a   1.000
_cell.length_b   1.000
_cell.length_c   1.000
_cell.angle_alpha   90.00
_cell.angle_beta   90.00
_cell.angle_gamma   90.00
#
_symmetry.space_group_name_H-M   'P 1'
#
loop_
_entity.id
_entity.type
_entity.pdbx_description
1 polymer ?
#
loop_
_entity_poly.entity_id
_entity_poly.type
_entity_poly.pdbx_seq_one_letter_code
_entity_poly.pdbx_strand_id
1 'polypeptide(L)'
;MPTSQTALTAARATVGHHVPAPRAEVLAAGVLPWRTGPSGLEVMVIHRPRYDDWSWPKGKLDPGETLPECAVREVREETGLRVALGIPLAVTRYEVKNRGGKPGTRPKEVWYWAAEAGRQKGQADGDEVDELRWVSPAAARRLLTNATDRQPLDALEAAYGERRLRTVPLVLLRHAKAKPRSSWSRAEEDRPLAATGRRQALADRRLLTAWAPEKLFSSPWRRCVETLAPLVKDTRLPVKYKASLTEAGAKDNPKKTRRVMRGLLEKRRALVVCSHRPVLPELLQEIEAITAHPDVLKALPAEDPYLRPGGVLVAHQGLNQGGRVVALECYDPADG
;
A
#
# COMPACT_ATOMS: atom_id res chain seq x y z
N MET A 1 27.81 9.11 7.10
CA MET A 1 26.75 8.50 7.92
C MET A 1 25.51 8.42 7.06
N PRO A 2 24.87 7.26 6.86
CA PRO A 2 23.65 7.20 6.07
C PRO A 2 22.57 7.96 6.84
N THR A 3 22.06 9.02 6.24
CA THR A 3 20.93 9.81 6.73
C THR A 3 19.73 8.88 6.92
N SER A 4 19.01 9.05 8.04
CA SER A 4 17.93 8.16 8.50
C SER A 4 16.63 8.25 7.68
N GLN A 5 16.71 8.30 6.35
CA GLN A 5 15.56 8.28 5.44
C GLN A 5 15.40 6.95 4.70
N THR A 6 16.29 5.97 4.92
CA THR A 6 16.31 4.68 4.18
C THR A 6 15.30 3.62 4.69
N ALA A 7 14.34 4.03 5.52
CA ALA A 7 13.43 3.17 6.29
C ALA A 7 12.32 2.40 5.55
N LEU A 8 11.96 2.73 4.30
CA LEU A 8 10.72 2.20 3.72
C LEU A 8 10.87 1.94 2.22
N THR A 9 11.48 0.80 1.89
CA THR A 9 11.39 0.24 0.55
C THR A 9 9.92 0.07 0.20
N ALA A 10 9.48 0.60 -0.94
CA ALA A 10 8.14 0.46 -1.48
C ALA A 10 8.25 -0.12 -2.89
N ALA A 11 8.74 -1.36 -3.01
CA ALA A 11 8.83 -2.02 -4.30
C ALA A 11 7.41 -2.22 -4.83
N ARG A 12 7.08 -1.65 -5.98
CA ARG A 12 5.72 -1.72 -6.54
C ARG A 12 5.73 -2.03 -8.01
N ALA A 13 4.79 -2.85 -8.44
CA ALA A 13 4.63 -3.24 -9.82
C ALA A 13 3.15 -3.32 -10.24
N THR A 14 2.88 -2.79 -11.42
CA THR A 14 1.64 -2.95 -12.20
C THR A 14 2.03 -3.14 -13.67
N VAL A 15 1.07 -3.44 -14.53
CA VAL A 15 1.34 -3.60 -15.98
C VAL A 15 2.00 -2.33 -16.52
N GLY A 16 3.17 -2.47 -17.17
CA GLY A 16 3.93 -1.36 -17.74
C GLY A 16 4.70 -0.49 -16.74
N HIS A 17 4.58 -0.71 -15.43
CA HIS A 17 5.26 0.10 -14.43
C HIS A 17 5.82 -0.75 -13.28
N HIS A 18 7.14 -0.67 -13.08
CA HIS A 18 7.82 -1.26 -11.93
C HIS A 18 8.77 -0.22 -11.32
N VAL A 19 8.64 0.01 -10.01
CA VAL A 19 9.53 0.90 -9.27
C VAL A 19 10.05 0.14 -8.04
N PRO A 20 11.35 -0.20 -7.99
CA PRO A 20 11.88 -1.09 -6.94
C PRO A 20 12.05 -0.39 -5.58
N ALA A 21 12.32 0.92 -5.58
CA ALA A 21 12.48 1.71 -4.37
C ALA A 21 12.43 3.22 -4.69
N PRO A 22 12.17 4.07 -3.69
CA PRO A 22 12.44 5.50 -3.77
C PRO A 22 13.90 5.81 -4.07
N ARG A 23 14.15 6.86 -4.86
CA ARG A 23 15.51 7.28 -5.26
C ARG A 23 15.81 8.76 -5.01
N ALA A 24 14.82 9.52 -4.58
CA ALA A 24 14.93 10.96 -4.33
C ALA A 24 15.11 11.28 -2.83
N GLU A 25 15.74 12.42 -2.54
CA GLU A 25 15.88 12.94 -1.16
C GLU A 25 14.53 13.46 -0.64
N VAL A 26 13.74 14.10 -1.52
CA VAL A 26 12.43 14.63 -1.15
C VAL A 26 11.36 13.64 -1.61
N LEU A 27 10.69 13.01 -0.65
CA LEU A 27 9.58 12.11 -0.92
C LEU A 27 8.23 12.78 -0.64
N ALA A 28 7.29 12.51 -1.52
CA ALA A 28 5.90 12.94 -1.45
C ALA A 28 5.01 11.80 -1.93
N ALA A 29 3.76 11.83 -1.50
CA ALA A 29 2.75 10.87 -1.92
C ALA A 29 1.44 11.59 -2.23
N GLY A 30 0.65 10.99 -3.11
CA GLY A 30 -0.64 11.54 -3.51
C GLY A 30 -1.59 10.49 -4.04
N VAL A 31 -2.80 10.93 -4.34
CA VAL A 31 -3.87 10.06 -4.82
C VAL A 31 -4.46 10.68 -6.07
N LEU A 32 -4.89 9.83 -7.01
CA LEU A 32 -5.84 10.22 -8.05
C LEU A 32 -7.20 9.64 -7.65
N PRO A 33 -8.06 10.43 -6.98
CA PRO A 33 -9.41 9.99 -6.67
C PRO A 33 -10.18 9.84 -7.97
N TRP A 34 -10.81 8.68 -8.15
CA TRP A 34 -11.60 8.38 -9.34
C TRP A 34 -12.97 7.85 -8.97
N ARG A 35 -13.92 8.01 -9.90
CA ARG A 35 -15.24 7.38 -9.84
C ARG A 35 -15.76 7.13 -11.25
N THR A 36 -16.83 6.35 -11.35
CA THR A 36 -17.59 6.20 -12.60
C THR A 36 -18.83 7.09 -12.53
N GLY A 37 -18.84 8.15 -13.33
CA GLY A 37 -19.99 9.03 -13.55
C GLY A 37 -20.83 8.59 -14.76
N PRO A 38 -21.89 9.34 -15.09
CA PRO A 38 -22.78 9.02 -16.22
C PRO A 38 -22.05 8.94 -17.57
N SER A 39 -21.01 9.75 -17.75
CA SER A 39 -20.21 9.82 -18.99
C SER A 39 -18.93 8.97 -18.94
N GLY A 40 -18.78 8.11 -17.93
CA GLY A 40 -17.62 7.23 -17.76
C GLY A 40 -16.70 7.66 -16.63
N LEU A 41 -15.39 7.52 -16.84
CA LEU A 41 -14.38 7.81 -15.82
C LEU A 41 -14.34 9.31 -15.50
N GLU A 42 -14.38 9.62 -14.20
CA GLU A 42 -14.11 10.96 -13.67
C GLU A 42 -12.97 10.88 -12.66
N VAL A 43 -12.14 11.92 -12.63
CA VAL A 43 -11.02 12.09 -11.69
C VAL A 43 -11.15 13.44 -10.99
N MET A 44 -10.63 13.53 -9.76
CA MET A 44 -10.64 14.78 -9.01
C MET A 44 -9.29 15.50 -9.08
N VAL A 45 -9.30 16.75 -9.52
CA VAL A 45 -8.17 17.67 -9.48
C VAL A 45 -8.42 18.76 -8.44
N ILE A 46 -7.34 19.30 -7.88
CA ILE A 46 -7.36 20.38 -6.88
C ILE A 46 -6.70 21.64 -7.46
N HIS A 47 -7.20 22.80 -7.08
CA HIS A 47 -6.57 24.09 -7.34
C HIS A 47 -5.88 24.59 -6.06
N ARG A 48 -4.70 25.20 -6.21
CA ARG A 48 -3.94 25.75 -5.09
C ARG A 48 -3.64 27.24 -5.34
N PRO A 49 -4.27 28.17 -4.59
CA PRO A 49 -4.17 29.60 -4.87
C PRO A 49 -2.74 30.14 -4.68
N ARG A 50 -1.94 29.51 -3.82
CA ARG A 50 -0.53 29.88 -3.60
C ARG A 50 0.32 29.80 -4.87
N TYR A 51 0.01 28.87 -5.76
CA TYR A 51 0.77 28.61 -6.99
C TYR A 51 -0.03 28.92 -8.26
N ASP A 52 -1.32 29.22 -8.12
CA ASP A 52 -2.28 29.32 -9.22
C ASP A 52 -2.18 28.09 -10.15
N ASP A 53 -2.19 26.90 -9.54
CA ASP A 53 -1.96 25.64 -10.24
C ASP A 53 -3.01 24.57 -9.97
N TRP A 54 -3.27 23.75 -11.00
CA TRP A 54 -4.11 22.56 -10.90
C TRP A 54 -3.21 21.33 -10.82
N SER A 55 -3.44 20.50 -9.81
CA SER A 55 -2.68 19.27 -9.61
C SER A 55 -3.53 18.16 -8.97
N TRP A 56 -2.90 17.02 -8.73
CA TRP A 56 -3.47 15.96 -7.88
C TRP A 56 -3.29 16.27 -6.40
N PRO A 57 -4.19 15.79 -5.53
CA PRO A 57 -3.98 15.90 -4.10
C PRO A 57 -2.75 15.10 -3.66
N LYS A 58 -1.82 15.77 -2.98
CA LYS A 58 -0.51 15.24 -2.58
C LYS A 58 0.18 16.17 -1.59
N GLY A 59 1.09 15.59 -0.83
CA GLY A 59 2.05 16.38 -0.07
C GLY A 59 3.26 15.58 0.36
N LYS A 60 4.04 16.14 1.28
CA LYS A 60 5.36 15.60 1.65
C LYS A 60 5.20 14.62 2.80
N LEU A 61 6.11 13.65 2.84
CA LEU A 61 6.15 12.70 3.96
C LEU A 61 6.52 13.44 5.26
N ASP A 62 5.77 13.12 6.31
CA ASP A 62 6.13 13.50 7.67
C ASP A 62 7.20 12.55 8.25
N PRO A 63 7.94 12.97 9.29
CA PRO A 63 8.91 12.11 9.95
C PRO A 63 8.28 10.79 10.47
N GLY A 64 8.81 9.66 9.99
CA GLY A 64 8.34 8.33 10.37
C GLY A 64 7.07 7.85 9.66
N GLU A 65 6.55 8.63 8.70
CA GLU A 65 5.39 8.30 7.90
C GLU A 65 5.77 7.44 6.68
N THR A 66 4.88 6.51 6.31
CA THR A 66 5.03 5.73 5.07
C THR A 66 4.41 6.43 3.86
N LEU A 67 4.86 6.10 2.64
CA LEU A 67 4.26 6.70 1.42
C LEU A 67 2.73 6.45 1.33
N PRO A 68 2.20 5.24 1.62
CA PRO A 68 0.75 5.02 1.67
C PRO A 68 0.04 5.83 2.75
N GLU A 69 0.63 5.97 3.94
CA GLU A 69 0.08 6.80 5.02
C GLU A 69 -0.02 8.26 4.60
N CYS A 70 1.06 8.80 4.02
CA CYS A 70 1.11 10.14 3.48
C CYS A 70 0.02 10.35 2.42
N ALA A 71 -0.11 9.44 1.45
CA ALA A 71 -1.13 9.55 0.40
C ALA A 71 -2.56 9.66 0.97
N VAL A 72 -2.88 8.84 1.99
CA VAL A 72 -4.20 8.83 2.63
C VAL A 72 -4.43 10.06 3.52
N ARG A 73 -3.40 10.53 4.21
CA ARG A 73 -3.47 11.77 5.00
C ARG A 73 -3.72 12.97 4.09
N GLU A 74 -2.88 13.17 3.08
CA GLU A 74 -2.91 14.32 2.18
C GLU A 74 -4.23 14.43 1.43
N VAL A 75 -4.72 13.32 0.84
CA VAL A 75 -6.02 13.34 0.17
C VAL A 75 -7.15 13.67 1.14
N ARG A 76 -7.05 13.25 2.41
CA ARG A 76 -8.06 13.57 3.42
C ARG A 76 -7.98 15.04 3.85
N GLU A 77 -6.78 15.59 4.02
CA GLU A 77 -6.55 16.98 4.42
C GLU A 77 -7.04 17.93 3.33
N GLU A 78 -6.51 17.81 2.12
CA GLU A 78 -6.78 18.74 1.00
C GLU A 78 -8.22 18.64 0.45
N THR A 79 -8.89 17.51 0.64
CA THR A 79 -10.14 17.21 -0.10
C THR A 79 -11.27 16.64 0.75
N GLY A 80 -11.02 16.35 2.03
CA GLY A 80 -11.99 15.71 2.92
C GLY A 80 -12.37 14.27 2.56
N LEU A 81 -11.86 13.72 1.46
CA LEU A 81 -12.20 12.37 1.01
C LEU A 81 -11.64 11.31 1.96
N ARG A 82 -12.45 10.27 2.20
CA ARG A 82 -12.01 9.05 2.89
C ARG A 82 -11.96 7.93 1.88
N VAL A 83 -10.76 7.48 1.54
CA VAL A 83 -10.52 6.50 0.50
C VAL A 83 -9.65 5.36 0.99
N ALA A 84 -9.81 4.20 0.36
CA ALA A 84 -8.85 3.10 0.44
C ALA A 84 -7.98 3.14 -0.82
N LEU A 85 -6.68 2.92 -0.66
CA LEU A 85 -5.77 2.89 -1.81
C LEU A 85 -6.05 1.65 -2.68
N GLY A 86 -6.15 1.88 -3.98
CA GLY A 86 -6.15 0.85 -5.02
C GLY A 86 -4.75 0.66 -5.60
N ILE A 87 -4.67 0.37 -6.90
CA ILE A 87 -3.39 0.12 -7.56
C ILE A 87 -2.42 1.32 -7.46
N PRO A 88 -1.10 1.07 -7.36
CA PRO A 88 -0.11 2.12 -7.57
C PRO A 88 -0.15 2.64 -9.01
N LEU A 89 0.13 3.94 -9.16
CA LEU A 89 0.26 4.63 -10.44
C LEU A 89 1.71 5.04 -10.69
N ALA A 90 1.97 5.85 -11.72
CA ALA A 90 3.32 6.34 -12.03
C ALA A 90 3.95 7.13 -10.86
N VAL A 91 5.28 7.12 -10.77
CA VAL A 91 6.07 8.03 -9.91
C VAL A 91 6.51 9.21 -10.77
N THR A 92 6.18 10.43 -10.38
CA THR A 92 6.72 11.62 -11.04
C THR A 92 8.03 12.05 -10.39
N ARG A 93 9.00 12.44 -11.21
CA ARG A 93 10.34 12.86 -10.78
C ARG A 93 10.67 14.23 -11.33
N TYR A 94 11.12 15.14 -10.46
CA TYR A 94 11.55 16.47 -10.86
C TYR A 94 12.44 17.12 -9.78
N GLU A 95 13.21 18.13 -10.18
CA GLU A 95 14.08 18.89 -9.27
C GLU A 95 13.29 19.98 -8.52
N VAL A 96 13.56 20.14 -7.22
CA VAL A 96 13.01 21.24 -6.42
C VAL A 96 14.13 22.09 -5.83
N LYS A 97 13.94 23.42 -5.77
CA LYS A 97 14.92 24.34 -5.17
C LYS A 97 15.17 23.99 -3.69
N ASN A 98 16.39 24.25 -3.24
CA ASN A 98 16.72 24.11 -1.82
C ASN A 98 15.91 25.07 -0.94
N ARG A 99 15.59 24.63 0.28
CA ARG A 99 14.90 25.47 1.27
C ARG A 99 15.83 26.61 1.71
N GLY A 100 15.24 27.77 2.02
CA GLY A 100 15.96 28.91 2.60
C GLY A 100 16.92 29.61 1.65
N GLY A 101 16.69 29.55 0.33
CA GLY A 101 17.49 30.29 -0.66
C GLY A 101 18.89 29.74 -0.91
N LYS A 102 19.23 28.56 -0.35
CA LYS A 102 20.51 27.91 -0.62
C LYS A 102 20.63 27.60 -2.12
N PRO A 103 21.81 27.77 -2.75
CA PRO A 103 22.03 27.38 -4.13
C PRO A 103 21.76 25.88 -4.35
N GLY A 104 21.36 25.52 -5.58
CA GLY A 104 21.14 24.14 -6.01
C GLY A 104 19.70 23.63 -5.88
N THR A 105 19.51 22.41 -6.36
CA THR A 105 18.23 21.69 -6.36
C THR A 105 18.39 20.34 -5.67
N ARG A 106 17.26 19.72 -5.35
CA ARG A 106 17.17 18.36 -4.86
C ARG A 106 16.18 17.56 -5.68
N PRO A 107 16.46 16.29 -5.96
CA PRO A 107 15.50 15.43 -6.61
C PRO A 107 14.29 15.22 -5.69
N LYS A 108 13.09 15.32 -6.27
CA LYS A 108 11.81 15.01 -5.64
C LYS A 108 11.11 13.89 -6.39
N GLU A 109 10.57 12.93 -5.64
CA GLU A 109 9.64 11.92 -6.14
C GLU A 109 8.25 12.13 -5.53
N VAL A 110 7.21 12.01 -6.36
CA VAL A 110 5.82 11.89 -5.89
C VAL A 110 5.27 10.54 -6.29
N TRP A 111 4.83 9.77 -5.29
CA TRP A 111 4.30 8.43 -5.45
C TRP A 111 2.78 8.47 -5.43
N TYR A 112 2.15 8.05 -6.53
CA TYR A 112 0.70 8.11 -6.67
C TYR A 112 0.01 6.75 -6.56
N TRP A 113 -1.23 6.76 -6.09
CA TRP A 113 -2.18 5.64 -6.09
C TRP A 113 -3.52 6.05 -6.72
N ALA A 114 -4.19 5.11 -7.37
CA ALA A 114 -5.60 5.27 -7.72
C ALA A 114 -6.46 4.97 -6.48
N ALA A 115 -7.52 5.75 -6.24
CA ALA A 115 -8.47 5.43 -5.17
C ALA A 115 -9.91 5.69 -5.60
N GLU A 116 -10.78 4.69 -5.44
CA GLU A 116 -12.20 4.82 -5.79
C GLU A 116 -12.91 5.65 -4.72
N ALA A 117 -13.42 6.82 -5.09
CA ALA A 117 -14.09 7.74 -4.15
C ALA A 117 -15.60 7.49 -4.04
N GLY A 118 -16.16 6.63 -4.91
CA GLY A 118 -17.60 6.38 -4.97
C GLY A 118 -18.38 7.67 -5.27
N ARG A 119 -19.39 7.98 -4.45
CA ARG A 119 -20.26 9.17 -4.60
C ARG A 119 -19.80 10.37 -3.78
N GLN A 120 -18.64 10.29 -3.13
CA GLN A 120 -18.12 11.42 -2.33
C GLN A 120 -17.88 12.64 -3.23
N LYS A 121 -18.31 13.82 -2.77
CA LYS A 121 -18.07 15.08 -3.48
C LYS A 121 -16.68 15.65 -3.19
N GLY A 122 -16.19 15.47 -1.97
CA GLY A 122 -15.03 16.18 -1.45
C GLY A 122 -15.40 17.58 -0.96
N GLN A 123 -14.53 18.15 -0.13
CA GLN A 123 -14.59 19.52 0.37
C GLN A 123 -13.15 20.02 0.49
N ALA A 124 -12.86 21.15 -0.16
CA ALA A 124 -11.55 21.80 -0.06
C ALA A 124 -11.29 22.23 1.39
N ASP A 125 -10.03 22.20 1.82
CA ASP A 125 -9.64 22.65 3.17
C ASP A 125 -9.80 24.17 3.37
N GLY A 126 -9.77 24.95 2.30
CA GLY A 126 -9.88 26.41 2.31
C GLY A 126 -8.57 27.15 2.63
N ASP A 127 -7.51 26.42 3.00
CA ASP A 127 -6.21 26.97 3.40
C ASP A 127 -5.15 26.75 2.31
N GLU A 128 -4.90 25.50 1.92
CA GLU A 128 -3.98 25.13 0.84
C GLU A 128 -4.72 24.92 -0.49
N VAL A 129 -5.98 24.48 -0.42
CA VAL A 129 -6.85 24.19 -1.56
C VAL A 129 -8.11 25.02 -1.46
N ASP A 130 -8.43 25.77 -2.51
CA ASP A 130 -9.64 26.59 -2.60
C ASP A 130 -10.71 25.94 -3.49
N GLU A 131 -10.31 25.12 -4.48
CA GLU A 131 -11.23 24.50 -5.42
C GLU A 131 -10.93 23.02 -5.66
N LEU A 132 -12.01 22.21 -5.76
CA LEU A 132 -11.98 20.82 -6.20
C LEU A 132 -12.86 20.66 -7.45
N ARG A 133 -12.39 19.91 -8.45
CA ARG A 133 -13.20 19.58 -9.63
C ARG A 133 -13.15 18.09 -9.95
N TRP A 134 -14.33 17.49 -10.07
CA TRP A 134 -14.51 16.20 -10.75
C TRP A 134 -14.63 16.44 -12.25
N VAL A 135 -13.71 15.88 -13.02
CA VAL A 135 -13.62 16.11 -14.47
C VAL A 135 -13.31 14.82 -15.22
N SER A 136 -13.58 14.79 -16.52
CA SER A 136 -13.11 13.70 -17.38
C SER A 136 -11.57 13.73 -17.49
N PRO A 137 -10.91 12.60 -17.79
CA PRO A 137 -9.47 12.56 -18.00
C PRO A 137 -8.98 13.57 -19.05
N ALA A 138 -9.72 13.74 -20.16
CA ALA A 138 -9.39 14.71 -21.20
C ALA A 138 -9.41 16.17 -20.67
N ALA A 139 -10.35 16.49 -19.78
CA ALA A 139 -10.41 17.80 -19.13
C ALA A 139 -9.31 17.96 -18.07
N ALA A 140 -9.06 16.94 -17.24
CA ALA A 140 -7.93 16.94 -16.30
C ALA A 140 -6.61 17.22 -17.01
N ARG A 141 -6.34 16.56 -18.15
CA ARG A 141 -5.13 16.76 -18.95
C ARG A 141 -4.90 18.22 -19.38
N ARG A 142 -5.98 18.95 -19.65
CA ARG A 142 -5.95 20.38 -20.00
C ARG A 142 -5.77 21.29 -18.78
N LEU A 143 -6.30 20.89 -17.63
CA LEU A 143 -6.17 21.65 -16.38
C LEU A 143 -4.79 21.52 -15.75
N LEU A 144 -4.24 20.29 -15.68
CA LEU A 144 -2.98 20.00 -14.98
C LEU A 144 -1.84 20.91 -15.45
N THR A 145 -1.38 21.78 -14.55
CA THR A 145 -0.35 22.79 -14.84
C THR A 145 1.02 22.13 -15.03
N ASN A 146 1.35 21.14 -14.20
CA ASN A 146 2.60 20.42 -14.30
C ASN A 146 2.47 19.25 -15.29
N ALA A 147 3.29 19.26 -16.35
CA ALA A 147 3.31 18.21 -17.36
C ALA A 147 3.60 16.81 -16.79
N THR A 148 4.36 16.69 -15.70
CA THR A 148 4.65 15.38 -15.08
C THR A 148 3.40 14.76 -14.46
N ASP A 149 2.43 15.56 -14.02
CA ASP A 149 1.19 15.05 -13.42
C ASP A 149 0.28 14.35 -14.46
N ARG A 150 0.61 14.42 -15.76
CA ARG A 150 -0.05 13.63 -16.81
C ARG A 150 0.35 12.15 -16.76
N GLN A 151 1.54 11.81 -16.25
CA GLN A 151 2.00 10.42 -16.18
C GLN A 151 1.10 9.52 -15.31
N PRO A 152 0.72 9.90 -14.08
CA PRO A 152 -0.23 9.10 -13.30
C PRO A 152 -1.64 9.08 -13.93
N LEU A 153 -2.03 10.12 -14.68
CA LEU A 153 -3.28 10.11 -15.45
C LEU A 153 -3.26 9.06 -16.56
N ASP A 154 -2.18 9.01 -17.34
CA ASP A 154 -1.99 8.03 -18.42
C ASP A 154 -2.07 6.60 -17.87
N ALA A 155 -1.40 6.35 -16.74
CA ALA A 155 -1.44 5.05 -16.06
C ALA A 155 -2.86 4.69 -15.57
N LEU A 156 -3.60 5.67 -15.06
CA LEU A 156 -4.98 5.50 -14.60
C LEU A 156 -5.92 5.22 -15.78
N GLU A 157 -5.81 5.94 -16.89
CA GLU A 157 -6.62 5.72 -18.10
C GLU A 157 -6.35 4.36 -18.72
N ALA A 158 -5.09 3.94 -18.82
CA ALA A 158 -4.72 2.60 -19.31
C ALA A 158 -5.34 1.51 -18.41
N ALA A 159 -5.21 1.66 -17.09
CA ALA A 159 -5.83 0.73 -16.16
C ALA A 159 -7.36 0.75 -16.21
N TYR A 160 -8.00 1.88 -16.52
CA TYR A 160 -9.45 1.95 -16.69
C TYR A 160 -9.91 1.24 -17.96
N GLY A 161 -9.25 1.52 -19.10
CA GLY A 161 -9.54 0.89 -20.40
C GLY A 161 -9.39 -0.63 -20.35
N GLU A 162 -8.41 -1.11 -19.61
CA GLU A 162 -8.19 -2.55 -19.37
C GLU A 162 -9.00 -3.10 -18.18
N ARG A 163 -9.90 -2.33 -17.58
CA ARG A 163 -10.75 -2.75 -16.44
C ARG A 163 -9.97 -3.24 -15.22
N ARG A 164 -8.78 -2.69 -14.97
CA ARG A 164 -7.88 -3.02 -13.84
C ARG A 164 -8.01 -2.09 -12.62
N LEU A 165 -8.66 -0.93 -12.73
CA LEU A 165 -8.71 0.05 -11.62
C LEU A 165 -9.44 -0.41 -10.37
N ARG A 166 -10.57 -1.12 -10.54
CA ARG A 166 -11.41 -1.53 -9.41
C ARG A 166 -10.83 -2.77 -8.75
N THR A 167 -10.11 -2.58 -7.66
CA THR A 167 -9.41 -3.64 -6.94
C THR A 167 -9.86 -3.78 -5.49
N VAL A 168 -9.55 -4.93 -4.91
CA VAL A 168 -9.56 -5.17 -3.46
C VAL A 168 -8.21 -5.73 -3.03
N PRO A 169 -7.66 -5.32 -1.89
CA PRO A 169 -6.33 -5.74 -1.46
C PRO A 169 -6.39 -7.04 -0.64
N LEU A 170 -5.52 -8.00 -0.96
CA LEU A 170 -5.06 -9.00 0.01
C LEU A 170 -3.68 -8.59 0.50
N VAL A 171 -3.59 -8.27 1.78
CA VAL A 171 -2.35 -7.86 2.45
C VAL A 171 -1.76 -9.05 3.20
N LEU A 172 -0.59 -9.52 2.77
CA LEU A 172 0.19 -10.56 3.45
C LEU A 172 1.23 -9.88 4.36
N LEU A 173 1.12 -10.13 5.66
CA LEU A 173 1.99 -9.56 6.70
C LEU A 173 2.85 -10.67 7.31
N ARG A 174 4.17 -10.53 7.27
CA ARG A 174 5.03 -11.34 8.15
C ARG A 174 4.97 -10.74 9.55
N HIS A 175 4.81 -11.59 10.58
CA HIS A 175 4.82 -11.12 11.96
C HIS A 175 6.05 -10.25 12.27
N ALA A 176 5.90 -9.27 13.16
CA ALA A 176 6.96 -8.39 13.59
C ALA A 176 8.07 -9.14 14.37
N LYS A 177 9.19 -8.47 14.65
CA LYS A 177 10.36 -9.08 15.31
C LYS A 177 9.98 -9.75 16.65
N ALA A 178 10.11 -11.07 16.70
CA ALA A 178 9.88 -11.87 17.91
C ALA A 178 11.17 -12.05 18.73
N LYS A 179 11.02 -12.43 20.01
CA LYS A 179 12.17 -12.79 20.86
C LYS A 179 13.03 -13.88 20.19
N PRO A 180 14.37 -13.85 20.31
CA PRO A 180 15.23 -14.88 19.72
C PRO A 180 14.88 -16.27 20.22
N ARG A 181 14.86 -17.27 19.32
CA ARG A 181 14.58 -18.67 19.68
C ARG A 181 15.58 -19.21 20.72
N SER A 182 16.86 -18.88 20.58
CA SER A 182 17.92 -19.29 21.51
C SER A 182 17.72 -18.80 22.94
N SER A 183 16.95 -17.73 23.13
CA SER A 183 16.67 -17.12 24.44
C SER A 183 15.26 -17.42 24.98
N TRP A 184 14.52 -18.33 24.33
CA TRP A 184 13.13 -18.66 24.68
C TRP A 184 13.03 -20.08 25.23
N SER A 185 12.49 -20.22 26.44
CA SER A 185 12.46 -21.49 27.19
C SER A 185 11.09 -22.17 27.23
N ARG A 186 10.03 -21.52 26.73
CA ARG A 186 8.66 -22.07 26.70
C ARG A 186 8.33 -22.59 25.29
N ALA A 187 7.10 -23.09 25.13
CA ALA A 187 6.56 -23.53 23.85
C ALA A 187 6.70 -22.47 22.75
N GLU A 188 6.97 -22.88 21.51
CA GLU A 188 7.28 -21.98 20.39
C GLU A 188 6.07 -21.13 19.95
N GLU A 189 4.86 -21.66 20.13
CA GLU A 189 3.59 -20.97 19.91
C GLU A 189 3.36 -19.80 20.88
N ASP A 190 3.96 -19.86 22.07
CA ASP A 190 3.88 -18.84 23.12
C ASP A 190 4.94 -17.73 22.94
N ARG A 191 5.86 -17.85 21.97
CA ARG A 191 6.97 -16.92 21.80
C ARG A 191 6.46 -15.52 21.40
N PRO A 192 6.68 -14.48 22.24
CA PRO A 192 6.12 -13.15 22.02
C PRO A 192 6.96 -12.29 21.09
N LEU A 193 6.43 -11.11 20.75
CA LEU A 193 7.19 -10.03 20.15
C LEU A 193 8.31 -9.55 21.08
N ALA A 194 9.45 -9.18 20.49
CA ALA A 194 10.48 -8.39 21.16
C ALA A 194 10.02 -6.93 21.30
N ALA A 195 10.73 -6.12 22.09
CA ALA A 195 10.42 -4.69 22.24
C ALA A 195 10.41 -3.95 20.89
N THR A 196 11.40 -4.21 20.04
CA THR A 196 11.45 -3.70 18.66
C THR A 196 10.26 -4.16 17.82
N GLY A 197 9.87 -5.43 17.93
CA GLY A 197 8.69 -5.95 17.21
C GLY A 197 7.38 -5.32 17.65
N ARG A 198 7.23 -4.93 18.93
CA ARG A 198 6.06 -4.17 19.38
C ARG A 198 6.01 -2.78 18.75
N ARG A 199 7.17 -2.12 18.58
CA ARG A 199 7.27 -0.83 17.87
C ARG A 199 6.92 -0.98 16.39
N GLN A 200 7.42 -2.03 15.73
CA GLN A 200 7.05 -2.36 14.35
C GLN A 200 5.53 -2.56 14.22
N ALA A 201 4.91 -3.39 15.06
CA ALA A 201 3.46 -3.63 15.03
C ALA A 201 2.63 -2.34 15.24
N LEU A 202 3.13 -1.40 16.06
CA LEU A 202 2.52 -0.08 16.26
C LEU A 202 2.66 0.85 15.04
N ALA A 203 3.71 0.70 14.25
CA ALA A 203 3.90 1.42 13.00
C ALA A 203 3.02 0.81 11.89
N ASP A 204 3.11 -0.52 11.71
CA ASP A 204 2.38 -1.27 10.68
C ASP A 204 0.87 -1.04 10.75
N ARG A 205 0.29 -0.75 11.93
CA ARG A 205 -1.14 -0.45 12.07
C ARG A 205 -1.61 0.67 11.12
N ARG A 206 -0.80 1.73 10.95
CA ARG A 206 -1.16 2.90 10.14
C ARG A 206 -1.05 2.56 8.65
N LEU A 207 0.06 1.95 8.26
CA LEU A 207 0.29 1.40 6.92
C LEU A 207 -0.88 0.49 6.50
N LEU A 208 -1.23 -0.50 7.31
CA LEU A 208 -2.28 -1.48 7.00
C LEU A 208 -3.66 -0.82 6.84
N THR A 209 -3.95 0.28 7.55
CA THR A 209 -5.23 0.99 7.39
C THR A 209 -5.37 1.76 6.08
N ALA A 210 -4.28 2.02 5.34
CA ALA A 210 -4.34 2.69 4.05
C ALA A 210 -5.18 1.93 3.00
N TRP A 211 -5.32 0.61 3.19
CA TRP A 211 -6.10 -0.29 2.34
C TRP A 211 -7.47 -0.67 2.91
N ALA A 212 -7.90 -0.02 4.01
CA ALA A 212 -9.19 -0.21 4.67
C ALA A 212 -9.62 -1.69 4.80
N PRO A 213 -8.87 -2.53 5.54
CA PRO A 213 -9.15 -3.95 5.62
C PRO A 213 -10.54 -4.22 6.20
N GLU A 214 -11.22 -5.25 5.71
CA GLU A 214 -12.54 -5.68 6.18
C GLU A 214 -12.45 -6.91 7.09
N LYS A 215 -11.43 -7.75 6.92
CA LYS A 215 -11.25 -8.97 7.72
C LYS A 215 -9.79 -9.28 7.98
N LEU A 216 -9.53 -9.82 9.16
CA LEU A 216 -8.20 -10.20 9.61
C LEU A 216 -8.10 -11.72 9.76
N PHE A 217 -7.02 -12.31 9.23
CA PHE A 217 -6.66 -13.71 9.36
C PHE A 217 -5.25 -13.82 9.92
N SER A 218 -5.00 -14.82 10.76
CA SER A 218 -3.69 -14.97 11.38
C SER A 218 -3.37 -16.41 11.76
N SER A 219 -2.09 -16.73 11.82
CA SER A 219 -1.62 -17.82 12.67
C SER A 219 -2.02 -17.55 14.14
N PRO A 220 -2.50 -18.56 14.90
CA PRO A 220 -2.80 -18.41 16.33
C PRO A 220 -1.55 -18.17 17.21
N TRP A 221 -0.34 -18.38 16.70
CA TRP A 221 0.88 -18.19 17.50
C TRP A 221 1.03 -16.75 17.99
N ARG A 222 1.46 -16.60 19.24
CA ARG A 222 1.42 -15.36 20.02
C ARG A 222 2.02 -14.17 19.28
N ARG A 223 3.19 -14.32 18.65
CA ARG A 223 3.82 -13.23 17.87
C ARG A 223 2.96 -12.71 16.71
N CYS A 224 2.18 -13.55 16.03
CA CYS A 224 1.28 -13.10 14.96
C CYS A 224 0.06 -12.39 15.53
N VAL A 225 -0.47 -12.89 16.65
CA VAL A 225 -1.57 -12.26 17.40
C VAL A 225 -1.15 -10.87 17.89
N GLU A 226 0.01 -10.77 18.55
CA GLU A 226 0.57 -9.52 19.07
C GLU A 226 0.93 -8.54 17.94
N THR A 227 1.31 -9.01 16.75
CA THR A 227 1.56 -8.13 15.59
C THR A 227 0.27 -7.44 15.13
N LEU A 228 -0.86 -8.16 15.10
CA LEU A 228 -2.14 -7.59 14.68
C LEU A 228 -2.87 -6.82 15.78
N ALA A 229 -2.48 -6.97 17.04
CA ALA A 229 -3.20 -6.39 18.18
C ALA A 229 -3.42 -4.85 18.06
N PRO A 230 -2.43 -4.04 17.62
CA PRO A 230 -2.66 -2.61 17.41
C PRO A 230 -3.71 -2.31 16.32
N LEU A 231 -3.66 -3.03 15.19
CA LEU A 231 -4.66 -2.89 14.12
C LEU A 231 -6.07 -3.31 14.59
N VAL A 232 -6.19 -4.36 15.39
CA VAL A 232 -7.46 -4.79 15.99
C VAL A 232 -8.02 -3.72 16.91
N LYS A 233 -7.16 -3.03 17.68
CA LYS A 233 -7.60 -1.93 18.55
C LYS A 233 -8.20 -0.77 17.75
N ASP A 234 -7.56 -0.39 16.65
CA ASP A 234 -7.98 0.75 15.82
C ASP A 234 -9.23 0.43 14.98
N THR A 235 -9.30 -0.78 14.41
CA THR A 235 -10.36 -1.17 13.47
C THR A 235 -11.53 -1.92 14.11
N ARG A 236 -11.34 -2.46 15.32
CA ARG A 236 -12.28 -3.35 16.02
C ARG A 236 -12.63 -4.63 15.25
N LEU A 237 -11.87 -4.98 14.21
CA LEU A 237 -12.11 -6.18 13.42
C LEU A 237 -11.70 -7.46 14.16
N PRO A 238 -12.55 -8.51 14.17
CA PRO A 238 -12.20 -9.78 14.76
C PRO A 238 -11.15 -10.51 13.92
N VAL A 239 -10.23 -11.22 14.59
CA VAL A 239 -9.21 -12.04 13.93
C VAL A 239 -9.69 -13.48 13.82
N LYS A 240 -9.62 -14.04 12.60
CA LYS A 240 -9.88 -15.47 12.35
C LYS A 240 -8.57 -16.25 12.32
N TYR A 241 -8.37 -17.09 13.32
CA TYR A 241 -7.17 -17.90 13.42
C TYR A 241 -7.22 -19.15 12.52
N LYS A 242 -6.08 -19.48 11.92
CA LYS A 242 -5.91 -20.65 11.04
C LYS A 242 -4.67 -21.42 11.44
N ALA A 243 -4.84 -22.65 11.93
CA ALA A 243 -3.74 -23.54 12.28
C ALA A 243 -2.79 -23.82 11.09
N SER A 244 -3.34 -23.87 9.86
CA SER A 244 -2.56 -24.04 8.62
C SER A 244 -1.64 -22.85 8.29
N LEU A 245 -1.78 -21.71 8.97
CA LEU A 245 -0.86 -20.58 8.84
C LEU A 245 0.29 -20.64 9.86
N THR A 246 0.33 -21.63 10.76
CA THR A 246 1.46 -21.84 11.67
C THR A 246 2.63 -22.52 10.95
N GLU A 247 3.85 -22.39 11.48
CA GLU A 247 5.00 -23.13 10.91
C GLU A 247 4.78 -24.65 10.99
N ALA A 248 4.22 -25.15 12.11
CA ALA A 248 3.92 -26.57 12.27
C ALA A 248 2.85 -27.04 11.27
N GLY A 249 1.76 -26.28 11.11
CA GLY A 249 0.68 -26.64 10.20
C GLY A 249 1.08 -26.59 8.72
N ALA A 250 1.94 -25.66 8.34
CA ALA A 250 2.49 -25.60 6.99
C ALA A 250 3.52 -26.71 6.72
N LYS A 251 4.34 -27.06 7.71
CA LYS A 251 5.28 -28.19 7.62
C LYS A 251 4.54 -29.53 7.50
N ASP A 252 3.48 -29.73 8.28
CA ASP A 252 2.68 -30.96 8.27
C ASP A 252 1.87 -31.12 6.97
N ASN A 253 1.21 -30.04 6.52
CA ASN A 253 0.35 -30.10 5.33
C ASN A 253 0.40 -28.81 4.49
N PRO A 254 1.46 -28.63 3.67
CA PRO A 254 1.62 -27.43 2.85
C PRO A 254 0.48 -27.26 1.83
N LYS A 255 -0.06 -28.38 1.30
CA LYS A 255 -1.23 -28.35 0.40
C LYS A 255 -2.47 -27.73 1.07
N LYS A 256 -2.67 -27.97 2.37
CA LYS A 256 -3.76 -27.35 3.14
C LYS A 256 -3.52 -25.86 3.36
N THR A 257 -2.28 -25.44 3.60
CA THR A 257 -1.90 -24.02 3.67
C THR A 257 -2.22 -23.29 2.36
N ARG A 258 -1.81 -23.86 1.22
CA ARG A 258 -2.16 -23.34 -0.11
C ARG A 258 -3.67 -23.25 -0.34
N ARG A 259 -4.42 -24.30 0.01
CA ARG A 259 -5.89 -24.30 -0.08
C ARG A 259 -6.53 -23.20 0.76
N VAL A 260 -6.01 -22.95 1.97
CA VAL A 260 -6.48 -21.85 2.82
C VAL A 260 -6.23 -20.51 2.14
N MET A 261 -5.03 -20.28 1.61
CA MET A 261 -4.69 -19.04 0.91
C MET A 261 -5.58 -18.80 -0.31
N ARG A 262 -5.78 -19.82 -1.15
CA ARG A 262 -6.69 -19.76 -2.29
C ARG A 262 -8.11 -19.38 -1.89
N GLY A 263 -8.65 -20.03 -0.85
CA GLY A 263 -9.96 -19.72 -0.32
C GLY A 263 -10.08 -18.33 0.34
N LEU A 264 -8.95 -17.66 0.64
CA LEU A 264 -8.91 -16.24 1.04
C LEU A 264 -8.93 -15.34 -0.19
N LEU A 265 -8.12 -15.63 -1.21
CA LEU A 265 -8.08 -14.91 -2.50
C LEU A 265 -9.44 -14.95 -3.22
N GLU A 266 -10.14 -16.09 -3.19
CA GLU A 266 -11.47 -16.25 -3.78
C GLU A 266 -12.54 -15.37 -3.11
N LYS A 267 -12.30 -14.87 -1.88
CA LYS A 267 -13.26 -13.99 -1.20
C LYS A 267 -13.39 -12.64 -1.86
N ARG A 268 -12.33 -12.17 -2.55
CA ARG A 268 -12.28 -10.86 -3.20
C ARG A 268 -12.78 -9.74 -2.27
N ARG A 269 -12.13 -9.61 -1.11
CA ARG A 269 -12.38 -8.58 -0.09
C ARG A 269 -11.07 -7.97 0.38
N ALA A 270 -11.14 -6.81 1.03
CA ALA A 270 -9.96 -6.24 1.67
C ALA A 270 -9.56 -7.10 2.89
N LEU A 271 -8.45 -7.82 2.80
CA LEU A 271 -8.00 -8.80 3.80
C LEU A 271 -6.59 -8.49 4.31
N VAL A 272 -6.33 -8.76 5.59
CA VAL A 272 -4.96 -8.90 6.12
C VAL A 272 -4.74 -10.35 6.57
N VAL A 273 -3.60 -10.93 6.21
CA VAL A 273 -3.19 -12.29 6.56
C VAL A 273 -1.83 -12.24 7.24
N CYS A 274 -1.75 -12.50 8.54
CA CYS A 274 -0.48 -12.53 9.28
C CYS A 274 0.08 -13.96 9.41
N SER A 275 1.34 -14.15 9.04
CA SER A 275 2.00 -15.47 9.02
C SER A 275 3.50 -15.40 9.35
N HIS A 276 4.22 -16.51 9.12
CA HIS A 276 5.64 -16.69 9.44
C HIS A 276 6.47 -16.84 8.17
N ARG A 277 7.77 -16.53 8.25
CA ARG A 277 8.73 -16.69 7.15
C ARG A 277 8.67 -18.07 6.47
N PRO A 278 8.72 -19.22 7.20
CA PRO A 278 8.72 -20.53 6.55
C PRO A 278 7.41 -20.89 5.83
N VAL A 279 6.34 -20.12 6.08
CA VAL A 279 5.01 -20.31 5.47
C VAL A 279 4.87 -19.46 4.21
N LEU A 280 5.66 -18.39 4.07
CA LEU A 280 5.55 -17.44 2.95
C LEU A 280 5.66 -18.09 1.56
N PRO A 281 6.56 -19.06 1.29
CA PRO A 281 6.62 -19.70 -0.04
C PRO A 281 5.28 -20.23 -0.51
N GLU A 282 4.54 -20.91 0.38
CA GLU A 282 3.23 -21.50 0.09
C GLU A 282 2.16 -20.44 -0.18
N LEU A 283 2.24 -19.29 0.49
CA LEU A 283 1.26 -18.20 0.33
C LEU A 283 1.56 -17.37 -0.92
N LEU A 284 2.83 -17.10 -1.19
CA LEU A 284 3.30 -16.35 -2.36
C LEU A 284 3.03 -17.11 -3.66
N GLN A 285 3.19 -18.44 -3.65
CA GLN A 285 2.87 -19.28 -4.81
C GLN A 285 1.41 -19.12 -5.26
N GLU A 286 0.45 -19.02 -4.32
CA GLU A 286 -0.95 -18.84 -4.68
C GLU A 286 -1.27 -17.42 -5.17
N ILE A 287 -0.50 -16.40 -4.74
CA ILE A 287 -0.58 -15.04 -5.31
C ILE A 287 -0.01 -15.02 -6.73
N GLU A 288 1.17 -15.63 -6.93
CA GLU A 288 1.81 -15.77 -8.24
C GLU A 288 0.89 -16.48 -9.24
N ALA A 289 0.29 -17.60 -8.83
CA ALA A 289 -0.59 -18.42 -9.67
C ALA A 289 -1.81 -17.68 -10.24
N ILE A 290 -2.27 -16.60 -9.57
CA ILE A 290 -3.41 -15.80 -10.03
C ILE A 290 -3.00 -14.41 -10.54
N THR A 291 -1.71 -14.13 -10.66
CA THR A 291 -1.22 -12.84 -11.14
C THR A 291 -1.44 -12.71 -12.65
N ALA A 292 -2.03 -11.59 -13.05
CA ALA A 292 -2.55 -11.40 -14.41
C ALA A 292 -1.45 -11.20 -15.46
N HIS A 293 -0.26 -10.71 -15.06
CA HIS A 293 0.78 -10.29 -15.99
C HIS A 293 2.19 -10.43 -15.39
N PRO A 294 3.21 -10.86 -16.15
CA PRO A 294 4.58 -11.02 -15.66
C PRO A 294 5.19 -9.74 -15.06
N ASP A 295 4.86 -8.57 -15.60
CA ASP A 295 5.34 -7.29 -15.03
C ASP A 295 4.95 -7.11 -13.57
N VAL A 296 3.76 -7.57 -13.19
CA VAL A 296 3.26 -7.45 -11.82
C VAL A 296 4.13 -8.27 -10.86
N LEU A 297 4.63 -9.43 -11.31
CA LEU A 297 5.50 -10.30 -10.51
C LEU A 297 6.86 -9.66 -10.19
N LYS A 298 7.26 -8.58 -10.86
CA LYS A 298 8.53 -7.89 -10.58
C LYS A 298 8.63 -7.33 -9.16
N ALA A 299 7.50 -7.06 -8.50
CA ALA A 299 7.46 -6.65 -7.09
C ALA A 299 7.18 -7.81 -6.12
N LEU A 300 7.00 -9.04 -6.62
CA LEU A 300 6.84 -10.22 -5.78
C LEU A 300 8.21 -10.61 -5.19
N PRO A 301 8.35 -10.75 -3.87
CA PRO A 301 9.62 -11.18 -3.29
C PRO A 301 9.98 -12.60 -3.71
N ALA A 302 11.17 -12.76 -4.28
CA ALA A 302 11.60 -14.03 -4.87
C ALA A 302 12.47 -14.90 -3.96
N GLU A 303 13.18 -14.31 -2.99
CA GLU A 303 14.21 -14.99 -2.19
C GLU A 303 13.93 -14.91 -0.69
N ASP A 304 14.31 -15.94 0.07
CA ASP A 304 14.25 -15.93 1.54
C ASP A 304 15.11 -14.75 2.07
N PRO A 305 14.59 -13.91 2.97
CA PRO A 305 13.45 -14.14 3.85
C PRO A 305 12.06 -13.77 3.31
N TYR A 306 11.94 -13.45 2.01
CA TYR A 306 10.78 -12.96 1.26
C TYR A 306 10.24 -11.62 1.79
N LEU A 307 9.87 -11.56 3.06
CA LEU A 307 9.52 -10.35 3.78
C LEU A 307 10.37 -10.27 5.03
N ARG A 308 10.89 -9.09 5.39
CA ARG A 308 11.51 -8.86 6.71
C ARG A 308 10.46 -8.99 7.84
N PRO A 309 10.83 -9.23 9.11
CA PRO A 309 9.85 -9.23 10.20
C PRO A 309 9.07 -7.92 10.27
N GLY A 310 7.74 -7.96 10.14
CA GLY A 310 6.88 -6.76 10.00
C GLY A 310 6.69 -6.31 8.55
N GLY A 311 7.37 -6.94 7.59
CA GLY A 311 7.23 -6.63 6.17
C GLY A 311 5.85 -7.02 5.63
N VAL A 312 5.39 -6.25 4.65
CA VAL A 312 4.05 -6.29 4.08
C VAL A 312 4.12 -6.49 2.57
N LEU A 313 3.33 -7.40 2.03
CA LEU A 313 3.02 -7.50 0.60
C LEU A 313 1.53 -7.19 0.41
N VAL A 314 1.20 -6.33 -0.55
CA VAL A 314 -0.17 -5.99 -0.94
C VAL A 314 -0.42 -6.51 -2.34
N ALA A 315 -1.37 -7.42 -2.48
CA ALA A 315 -1.82 -7.96 -3.75
C ALA A 315 -3.19 -7.38 -4.11
N HIS A 316 -3.23 -6.54 -5.14
CA HIS A 316 -4.45 -5.90 -5.62
C HIS A 316 -5.20 -6.83 -6.58
N GLN A 317 -6.32 -7.39 -6.14
CA GLN A 317 -7.16 -8.26 -6.97
C GLN A 317 -8.17 -7.42 -7.76
N GLY A 318 -8.07 -7.46 -9.09
CA GLY A 318 -9.00 -6.76 -9.98
C GLY A 318 -10.37 -7.42 -9.98
N LEU A 319 -11.39 -6.73 -9.47
CA LEU A 319 -12.76 -7.26 -9.39
C LEU A 319 -13.35 -7.51 -10.78
N ASN A 320 -13.02 -6.66 -11.74
CA ASN A 320 -13.42 -6.79 -13.14
C ASN A 320 -12.46 -7.68 -13.97
N GLN A 321 -11.45 -8.27 -13.32
CA GLN A 321 -10.42 -9.14 -13.91
C GLN A 321 -10.52 -10.58 -13.38
N GLY A 322 -11.72 -11.00 -12.97
CA GLY A 322 -11.94 -12.33 -12.39
C GLY A 322 -11.23 -12.55 -11.03
N GLY A 323 -10.83 -11.47 -10.36
CA GLY A 323 -10.08 -11.53 -9.09
C GLY A 323 -8.59 -11.85 -9.25
N ARG A 324 -8.05 -11.80 -10.48
CA ARG A 324 -6.61 -11.89 -10.71
C ARG A 324 -5.86 -10.73 -10.06
N VAL A 325 -4.63 -10.97 -9.65
CA VAL A 325 -3.76 -9.93 -9.09
C VAL A 325 -3.23 -9.06 -10.23
N VAL A 326 -3.52 -7.76 -10.18
CA VAL A 326 -3.20 -6.79 -11.23
C VAL A 326 -2.12 -5.79 -10.81
N ALA A 327 -1.80 -5.72 -9.52
CA ALA A 327 -0.68 -4.97 -8.99
C ALA A 327 -0.16 -5.59 -7.68
N LEU A 328 1.13 -5.42 -7.41
CA LEU A 328 1.80 -5.84 -6.19
C LEU A 328 2.59 -4.67 -5.60
N GLU A 329 2.59 -4.56 -4.27
CA GLU A 329 3.40 -3.60 -3.51
C GLU A 329 4.03 -4.29 -2.31
N CYS A 330 5.32 -4.07 -2.07
CA CYS A 330 6.08 -4.67 -0.98
C CYS A 330 6.73 -3.58 -0.14
N TYR A 331 6.47 -3.62 1.17
CA TYR A 331 6.96 -2.66 2.14
C TYR A 331 7.81 -3.35 3.20
N ASP A 332 8.99 -2.79 3.43
CA ASP A 332 9.80 -3.12 4.59
C ASP A 332 9.20 -2.48 5.87
N PRO A 333 9.38 -3.12 7.04
CA PRO A 333 8.94 -2.54 8.31
C PRO A 333 9.70 -1.25 8.59
N ALA A 334 9.08 -0.33 9.33
CA ALA A 334 9.83 0.77 9.92
C ALA A 334 10.92 0.21 10.85
N ASP A 335 12.18 0.58 10.59
CA ASP A 335 13.29 0.27 11.49
C ASP A 335 13.08 1.06 12.80
N GLY A 336 12.61 0.36 13.83
CA GLY A 336 12.25 0.94 15.12
C GLY A 336 13.38 1.01 16.13
#